data_AF-A0A231H7P3-F1
#
_entry.id   AF-A0A231H7P3-F1
#
_cell.length_a   1.000
_cell.length_b   1.000
_cell.length_c   1.000
_cell.angle_alpha   90.00
_cell.angle_beta   90.00
_cell.angle_gamma   90.00
#
_symmetry.space_group_name_H-M   'P 1'
#
loop_
_entity.id
_entity.type
_entity.pdbx_description
1 polymer ?
#
loop_
_entity_poly.entity_id
_entity_poly.type
_entity_poly.pdbx_seq_one_letter_code
_entity_poly.pdbx_strand_id
1 'polypeptide(L)'
;MLFLDWAGSDFEGHPPAAGTPSRQETIEYYEHRTGMPVRNLVFNEVLAAVLLGIPLLRMAHRLKLPPELDLTAFCAARVGQLLAGPD
;
A
#
# COMPACT_ATOMS: atom_id res chain seq x y z
N MET A 1 -6.50 5.15 -2.58
CA MET A 1 -5.17 4.65 -3.00
C MET A 1 -4.24 4.54 -1.77
N LEU A 2 -4.70 3.92 -0.67
CA LEU A 2 -4.03 4.03 0.63
C LEU A 2 -2.63 3.38 0.67
N PHE A 3 -2.51 2.19 0.08
CA PHE A 3 -1.23 1.46 0.06
C PHE A 3 -0.15 2.18 -0.77
N LEU A 4 -0.50 2.61 -1.99
CA LEU A 4 0.47 3.27 -2.88
C LEU A 4 0.85 4.66 -2.39
N ASP A 5 -0.08 5.36 -1.74
CA ASP A 5 0.22 6.63 -1.09
C ASP A 5 1.28 6.45 0.01
N TRP A 6 1.06 5.48 0.93
CA TRP A 6 2.06 5.11 1.93
C TRP A 6 3.39 4.69 1.32
N ALA A 7 3.35 3.88 0.25
CA ALA A 7 4.57 3.39 -0.42
C ALA A 7 5.40 4.51 -1.05
N GLY A 8 4.76 5.55 -1.59
CA GLY A 8 5.45 6.69 -2.21
C GLY A 8 5.80 7.82 -1.24
N SER A 9 5.34 7.75 0.01
CA SER A 9 5.57 8.78 1.02
C SER A 9 6.34 8.19 2.21
N ASP A 10 5.61 7.74 3.24
CA ASP A 10 6.17 7.28 4.51
C ASP A 10 7.25 6.21 4.33
N PHE A 11 7.03 5.24 3.42
CA PHE A 11 8.01 4.18 3.15
C PHE A 11 9.32 4.73 2.57
N GLU A 12 9.25 5.72 1.69
CA GLU A 12 10.41 6.40 1.12
C GLU A 12 11.01 7.45 2.07
N GLY A 13 10.44 7.65 3.25
CA GLY A 13 10.93 8.58 4.26
C GLY A 13 10.54 10.04 4.05
N HIS A 14 9.49 10.30 3.28
CA HIS A 14 9.01 11.66 3.01
C HIS A 14 7.53 11.82 3.37
N PRO A 15 7.10 12.99 3.85
CA PRO A 15 5.68 13.21 4.12
C PRO A 15 4.86 13.18 2.82
N PRO A 16 3.55 12.85 2.91
CA PRO A 16 2.63 12.99 1.78
C PRO A 16 2.69 14.40 1.18
N ALA A 17 2.53 14.49 -0.15
CA ALA A 17 2.51 15.77 -0.85
C ALA A 17 1.35 16.66 -0.38
N ALA A 18 1.55 17.98 -0.48
CA ALA A 18 0.50 18.93 -0.14
C ALA A 18 -0.76 18.68 -0.98
N GLY A 19 -1.90 18.54 -0.33
CA GLY A 19 -3.18 18.22 -0.98
C GLY A 19 -3.46 16.74 -1.18
N THR A 20 -2.54 15.85 -0.81
CA THR A 20 -2.84 14.41 -0.71
C THR A 20 -3.86 14.19 0.41
N PRO A 21 -5.02 13.56 0.14
CA PRO A 21 -6.02 13.28 1.16
C PRO A 21 -5.48 12.25 2.15
N SER A 22 -5.77 12.46 3.43
CA SER A 22 -5.51 11.49 4.48
C SER A 22 -6.29 10.20 4.27
N ARG A 23 -5.91 9.17 5.03
CA ARG A 23 -6.64 7.90 5.09
C ARG A 23 -8.11 8.10 5.44
N GLN A 24 -8.39 8.93 6.45
CA GLN A 24 -9.74 9.17 6.93
C GLN A 24 -10.57 9.93 5.88
N GLU A 25 -10.02 11.00 5.30
CA GLU A 25 -10.69 11.76 4.23
C GLU A 25 -10.98 10.88 3.01
N THR A 26 -10.05 9.98 2.65
CA THR A 26 -10.26 9.03 1.55
C THR A 26 -11.43 8.08 1.82
N ILE A 27 -11.56 7.57 3.05
CA ILE A 27 -12.65 6.68 3.46
C ILE A 27 -13.97 7.45 3.45
N GLU A 28 -14.03 8.58 4.14
CA GLU A 28 -15.24 9.41 4.25
C GLU A 28 -15.76 9.83 2.89
N TYR A 29 -14.87 10.27 2.00
CA TYR A 29 -15.23 10.63 0.64
C TYR A 29 -15.83 9.45 -0.14
N TYR A 30 -15.21 8.26 -0.04
CA TYR A 30 -15.72 7.06 -0.69
C TYR A 30 -17.10 6.66 -0.16
N GLU A 31 -17.27 6.62 1.16
CA GLU A 31 -18.54 6.24 1.80
C GLU A 31 -19.64 7.25 1.48
N HIS A 32 -19.33 8.54 1.52
CA HIS A 32 -20.28 9.60 1.14
C HIS A 32 -20.70 9.47 -0.33
N ARG A 33 -19.74 9.25 -1.24
CA ARG A 33 -20.03 9.21 -2.67
C ARG A 33 -20.82 7.97 -3.10
N THR A 34 -20.55 6.83 -2.45
CA THR A 34 -21.12 5.53 -2.82
C THR A 34 -22.32 5.11 -1.98
N GLY A 35 -22.49 5.68 -0.78
CA GLY A 35 -23.45 5.20 0.22
C GLY A 35 -23.08 3.85 0.86
N MET A 36 -21.88 3.34 0.57
CA MET A 36 -21.42 2.03 1.04
C MET A 36 -20.32 2.17 2.09
N PRO A 37 -20.47 1.57 3.28
CA PRO A 37 -19.44 1.62 4.31
C PRO A 37 -18.22 0.76 3.91
N VAL A 38 -17.02 1.26 4.19
CA VAL A 38 -15.77 0.53 4.04
C VAL A 38 -15.68 -0.52 5.14
N ARG A 39 -15.45 -1.77 4.75
CA ARG A 39 -15.31 -2.90 5.69
C ARG A 39 -14.02 -3.66 5.42
N ASN A 40 -13.53 -4.36 6.44
CA ASN A 40 -12.35 -5.23 6.34
C ASN A 40 -11.12 -4.48 5.80
N LEU A 41 -10.93 -3.21 6.20
CA LEU A 41 -9.92 -2.35 5.58
C LEU A 41 -8.50 -2.89 5.73
N VAL A 42 -8.15 -3.43 6.90
CA VAL A 42 -6.84 -4.08 7.13
C VAL A 42 -6.62 -5.23 6.14
N PHE A 43 -7.62 -6.10 5.98
CA PHE A 43 -7.55 -7.19 5.01
C PHE A 43 -7.37 -6.67 3.58
N ASN A 44 -8.12 -5.63 3.19
CA ASN A 44 -8.03 -5.04 1.86
C ASN A 44 -6.65 -4.39 1.61
N GLU A 45 -6.02 -3.80 2.62
CA GLU A 45 -4.67 -3.24 2.50
C GLU A 45 -3.59 -4.34 2.40
N VAL A 46 -3.71 -5.43 3.17
CA VAL A 46 -2.86 -6.61 3.01
C VAL A 46 -3.03 -7.19 1.60
N LEU A 47 -4.26 -7.33 1.14
CA LEU A 47 -4.57 -7.83 -0.19
C LEU A 47 -3.98 -6.91 -1.28
N ALA A 48 -4.04 -5.59 -1.11
CA ALA A 48 -3.44 -4.64 -2.05
C ALA A 48 -1.91 -4.83 -2.17
N ALA A 49 -1.21 -5.00 -1.04
CA ALA A 49 0.23 -5.27 -1.03
C ALA A 49 0.58 -6.59 -1.70
N VAL A 50 -0.19 -7.66 -1.43
CA VAL A 50 -0.01 -8.98 -2.06
C VAL A 50 -0.26 -8.91 -3.58
N LEU A 51 -1.37 -8.29 -3.99
CA LEU A 51 -1.76 -8.18 -5.40
C LEU A 51 -0.75 -7.36 -6.22
N LEU A 52 -0.11 -6.35 -5.62
CA LEU A 52 0.95 -5.60 -6.29
C LEU A 52 2.29 -6.36 -6.28
N GLY A 53 2.60 -7.10 -5.21
CA GLY A 53 3.83 -7.89 -5.13
C GLY A 53 3.94 -8.94 -6.25
N ILE A 54 2.83 -9.57 -6.64
CA ILE A 54 2.81 -10.60 -7.71
C ILE A 54 3.37 -10.09 -9.05
N PRO A 55 2.86 -9.00 -9.66
CA PRO A 55 3.41 -8.48 -10.91
C PRO A 55 4.84 -7.97 -10.75
N LEU A 56 5.22 -7.40 -9.60
CA LEU A 56 6.59 -6.93 -9.34
C LEU A 56 7.59 -8.10 -9.27
N LEU A 57 7.24 -9.20 -8.60
CA LEU A 57 8.03 -10.44 -8.59
C LEU A 57 8.20 -11.01 -10.01
N ARG A 58 7.10 -11.06 -10.77
CA ARG A 58 7.14 -11.50 -12.18
C ARG A 58 8.05 -10.61 -13.03
N MET A 59 8.01 -9.30 -12.81
CA MET A 59 8.83 -8.33 -13.51
C MET A 59 10.31 -8.50 -13.16
N ALA A 60 10.65 -8.59 -11.87
CA ALA A 60 12.02 -8.81 -11.40
C ALA A 60 12.61 -10.10 -12.00
N HIS A 61 11.82 -11.18 -12.00
CA HIS A 61 12.22 -12.45 -12.61
C HIS A 61 12.45 -12.35 -14.12
N ARG A 62 11.53 -11.72 -14.86
CA ARG A 62 11.63 -11.58 -16.33
C ARG A 62 12.78 -10.68 -16.77
N LEU A 63 13.01 -9.59 -16.03
CA LEU A 63 14.07 -8.64 -16.31
C LEU A 63 15.43 -9.08 -15.75
N LYS A 64 15.48 -10.20 -15.01
CA LYS A 64 16.68 -10.70 -14.32
C LYS A 64 17.35 -9.61 -13.48
N LEU A 65 16.53 -8.88 -12.74
CA LEU A 65 17.03 -7.82 -11.87
C LEU A 65 17.94 -8.43 -10.80
N PRO A 66 19.01 -7.72 -10.42
CA PRO A 66 19.93 -8.27 -9.45
C PRO A 66 19.27 -8.24 -8.05
N PRO A 67 19.65 -9.14 -7.13
CA PRO A 67 18.97 -9.31 -5.84
C PRO A 67 18.93 -8.05 -4.96
N GLU A 68 19.91 -7.15 -5.11
CA GLU A 68 19.96 -5.86 -4.43
C GLU A 68 18.83 -4.89 -4.84
N LEU A 69 18.18 -5.13 -5.99
CA LEU A 69 17.06 -4.33 -6.48
C LEU A 69 15.73 -5.03 -6.15
N ASP A 70 15.39 -5.07 -4.87
CA ASP A 70 14.14 -5.65 -4.39
C ASP A 70 12.95 -4.71 -4.63
N LEU A 71 12.31 -4.88 -5.77
CA LEU A 71 11.10 -4.15 -6.13
C LEU A 71 9.91 -4.44 -5.21
N THR A 72 9.97 -5.48 -4.37
CA THR A 72 8.86 -5.92 -3.52
C THR A 72 9.04 -5.56 -2.06
N ALA A 73 10.15 -4.93 -1.69
CA ALA A 73 10.49 -4.57 -0.32
C ALA A 73 9.35 -3.82 0.39
N PHE A 74 8.75 -2.82 -0.28
CA PHE A 74 7.65 -2.04 0.27
C PHE A 74 6.35 -2.86 0.43
N CYS A 75 6.14 -3.87 -0.41
CA CYS A 75 5.00 -4.78 -0.27
C CYS A 75 5.16 -5.65 0.99
N ALA A 76 6.34 -6.22 1.20
CA ALA A 76 6.64 -7.03 2.38
C ALA A 76 6.61 -6.20 3.67
N ALA A 77 7.21 -5.02 3.66
CA ALA A 77 7.19 -4.09 4.79
C ALA A 77 5.77 -3.71 5.19
N ARG A 78 4.89 -3.41 4.21
CA ARG A 78 3.49 -3.07 4.51
C ARG A 78 2.74 -4.23 5.14
N VAL A 79 2.92 -5.44 4.64
CA VAL A 79 2.29 -6.63 5.22
C VAL A 79 2.76 -6.84 6.65
N GLY A 80 4.06 -6.71 6.91
CA GLY A 80 4.61 -6.78 8.27
C GLY A 80 3.99 -5.74 9.20
N GLN A 81 3.93 -4.47 8.77
CA GLN A 81 3.34 -3.38 9.54
C GLN A 81 1.85 -3.61 9.86
N LEU A 82 1.07 -4.10 8.89
CA LEU A 82 -0.37 -4.34 9.08
C LEU A 82 -0.66 -5.55 9.97
N LEU A 83 0.24 -6.55 10.01
CA LEU A 83 0.08 -7.77 10.79
C LEU A 83 0.66 -7.67 12.21
N ALA A 84 1.59 -6.75 12.46
CA ALA A 84 2.15 -6.51 13.78
C ALA A 84 1.11 -5.99 14.80
N GLY A 85 -0.04 -5.48 14.31
CA GLY A 85 -1.03 -4.80 15.14
C GLY A 85 -0.61 -3.35 15.46
N PRO A 86 -1.51 -2.54 16.03
CA PRO A 86 -1.14 -1.22 16.52
C PRO A 86 -0.25 -1.35 17.78
N ASP A 87 0.76 -0.47 17.90
CA ASP A 87 1.44 -0.20 19.16
C ASP A 87 0.47 0.39 20.21
#